data_AF-A0A6M3XWT0-F1
#
_entry.id   AF-A0A6M3XWT0-F1
#
_cell.length_a   1.000
_cell.length_b   1.000
_cell.length_c   1.000
_cell.angle_alpha   90.00
_cell.angle_beta   90.00
_cell.angle_gamma   90.00
#
_symmetry.space_group_name_H-M   'P 1'
#
loop_
_entity.id
_entity.type
_entity.pdbx_description
1 polymer ?
#
loop_
_entity_poly.entity_id
_entity_poly.type
_entity_poly.pdbx_seq_one_letter_code
_entity_poly.pdbx_strand_id
1 'polypeptide(L)'
;MTHATLCELMRQHELDFTAPADRAPAARPLARPRLLILACSSSKAEGDDLSARDRYTGPLWQTLKAADPDGSLAHVAFLSARYGFGHSRDPLPHYNTLLTAKTAETMIQRGLAGYYPNYDLTFRTQGARDRHLASRERLRTAGGVIARLVREAGRAFEDVAICGGKEYVRVGQSYVAEMTDHGFIAATAPLTIINDQIGYMRAKLRRWLCEP
;
A
#
# COMPACT_ATOMS: atom_id res chain seq x y z
N MET A 1 28.26 17.55 -42.16
CA MET A 1 27.71 17.02 -40.89
C MET A 1 26.59 16.06 -41.26
N THR A 2 26.90 14.78 -41.31
CA THR A 2 25.98 13.71 -41.74
C THR A 2 24.97 13.44 -40.62
N HIS A 3 23.69 13.63 -40.92
CA HIS A 3 22.59 13.31 -40.01
C HIS A 3 22.49 11.78 -39.90
N ALA A 4 22.86 11.22 -38.75
CA ALA A 4 22.63 9.80 -38.48
C ALA A 4 21.12 9.54 -38.48
N THR A 5 20.71 8.45 -39.13
CA THR A 5 19.29 8.08 -39.18
C THR A 5 18.83 7.52 -37.84
N LEU A 6 17.54 7.64 -37.53
CA LEU A 6 16.96 7.10 -36.28
C LEU A 6 17.31 5.61 -36.10
N CYS A 7 17.34 4.83 -37.19
CA CYS A 7 17.70 3.41 -37.18
C CYS A 7 19.18 3.13 -36.85
N GLU A 8 20.08 4.08 -37.09
CA GLU A 8 21.49 4.01 -36.70
C GLU A 8 21.68 4.29 -35.21
N LEU A 9 20.98 5.30 -34.69
CA LEU A 9 20.94 5.60 -33.26
C LEU A 9 20.33 4.44 -32.46
N MET A 10 19.30 3.78 -32.99
CA MET A 10 18.68 2.61 -32.35
C MET A 10 19.62 1.40 -32.25
N ARG A 11 20.55 1.24 -33.20
CA ARG A 11 21.55 0.15 -33.18
C ARG A 11 22.70 0.44 -32.22
N GLN A 12 23.09 1.70 -32.05
CA GLN A 12 24.18 2.09 -31.15
C GLN A 12 23.85 1.96 -29.66
N HIS A 13 22.56 1.82 -29.30
CA HIS A 13 22.13 1.87 -27.91
C HIS A 13 21.62 0.54 -27.33
N GLU A 14 21.73 -0.60 -28.04
CA GLU A 14 21.30 -1.94 -27.58
C GLU A 14 20.13 -1.88 -26.59
N LEU A 15 19.03 -1.25 -27.00
CA LEU A 15 17.84 -1.17 -26.18
C LEU A 15 17.18 -2.55 -26.21
N ASP A 16 17.57 -3.36 -25.24
CA ASP A 16 17.04 -4.68 -25.00
C ASP A 16 15.58 -4.57 -24.54
N PHE A 17 14.64 -4.89 -25.43
CA PHE A 17 13.20 -5.00 -25.13
C PHE A 17 12.81 -6.39 -24.63
N THR A 18 13.79 -7.26 -24.34
CA THR A 18 13.49 -8.54 -23.69
C THR A 18 12.87 -8.23 -22.34
N ALA A 19 11.61 -8.64 -22.16
CA ALA A 19 10.91 -8.49 -20.89
C ALA A 19 11.82 -9.07 -19.79
N PRO A 20 12.03 -8.36 -18.66
CA PRO A 20 12.94 -8.82 -17.64
C PRO A 20 12.55 -10.24 -17.23
N ALA A 21 13.46 -11.17 -17.50
CA ALA A 21 13.35 -12.57 -17.11
C ALA A 21 13.62 -12.67 -15.60
N ASP A 22 12.67 -12.13 -14.81
CA ASP A 22 12.52 -12.39 -13.38
C ASP A 22 11.21 -11.76 -12.90
N ARG A 23 10.09 -12.28 -13.41
CA ARG A 23 8.82 -12.15 -12.72
C ARG A 23 8.65 -13.44 -11.93
N ALA A 24 8.86 -13.35 -10.61
CA ALA A 24 8.42 -14.38 -9.66
C ALA A 24 7.03 -14.87 -10.10
N PRO A 25 6.78 -16.20 -10.09
CA PRO A 25 5.54 -16.76 -10.62
C PRO A 25 4.36 -15.97 -10.05
N ALA A 26 3.49 -15.48 -10.94
CA ALA A 26 2.28 -14.78 -10.53
C ALA A 26 1.60 -15.67 -9.49
N ALA A 27 1.49 -15.16 -8.26
CA ALA A 27 0.87 -15.89 -7.18
C ALA A 27 -0.46 -16.46 -7.71
N ARG A 28 -0.68 -17.76 -7.53
CA ARG A 28 -1.90 -18.41 -7.97
C ARG A 28 -3.09 -17.55 -7.54
N PRO A 29 -3.99 -17.15 -8.46
CA PRO A 29 -5.09 -16.27 -8.11
C PRO A 29 -5.88 -16.86 -6.94
N LEU A 30 -6.07 -16.04 -5.91
CA LEU A 30 -6.98 -16.36 -4.82
C LEU A 30 -8.36 -16.71 -5.40
N ALA A 31 -8.99 -17.76 -4.87
CA ALA A 31 -10.32 -18.18 -5.31
C ALA A 31 -11.34 -17.03 -5.19
N ARG A 32 -11.14 -16.13 -4.23
CA ARG A 32 -11.79 -14.84 -4.05
C ARG A 32 -10.72 -13.82 -3.64
N PRO A 33 -10.41 -12.77 -4.42
CA PRO A 33 -9.37 -11.82 -4.06
C PRO A 33 -9.79 -11.02 -2.84
N ARG A 34 -8.94 -11.04 -1.82
CA ARG A 34 -9.19 -10.39 -0.52
C ARG A 34 -8.22 -9.24 -0.32
N LEU A 35 -8.73 -8.12 0.20
CA LEU A 35 -7.91 -6.96 0.55
C LEU A 35 -7.91 -6.76 2.06
N LEU A 36 -6.72 -6.79 2.67
CA LEU A 36 -6.50 -6.38 4.05
C LEU A 36 -5.87 -4.99 4.07
N ILE A 37 -6.57 -4.02 4.65
CA ILE A 37 -6.04 -2.69 4.98
C ILE A 37 -5.60 -2.73 6.45
N LEU A 38 -4.30 -2.78 6.67
CA LEU A 38 -3.72 -2.91 8.00
C LEU A 38 -3.10 -1.59 8.46
N ALA A 39 -3.47 -1.11 9.64
CA ALA A 39 -2.86 0.06 10.25
C ALA A 39 -1.35 -0.14 10.43
N CYS A 40 -0.59 0.94 10.31
CA CYS A 40 0.84 0.91 10.58
C CYS A 40 1.13 0.54 12.05
N SER A 41 2.34 0.06 12.31
CA SER A 41 2.79 -0.29 13.66
C SER A 41 3.62 0.82 14.30
N SER A 42 3.44 1.02 15.61
CA SER A 42 4.34 1.85 16.43
C SER A 42 5.75 1.25 16.43
N SER A 43 5.85 -0.04 16.76
CA SER A 43 7.10 -0.80 16.73
C SER A 43 7.53 -1.11 15.30
N LYS A 44 8.79 -0.81 14.98
CA LYS A 44 9.39 -1.07 13.67
C LYS A 44 10.76 -1.72 13.86
N ALA A 45 11.12 -2.62 12.96
CA ALA A 45 12.46 -3.18 12.89
C ALA A 45 13.45 -2.11 12.40
N GLU A 46 14.70 -2.22 12.86
CA GLU A 46 15.84 -1.43 12.38
C GLU A 46 16.43 -2.05 11.09
N GLY A 47 17.27 -1.29 10.39
CA GLY A 47 17.95 -1.71 9.15
C GLY A 47 17.42 -1.00 7.91
N ASP A 48 18.13 -1.12 6.79
CA ASP A 48 17.73 -0.49 5.53
C ASP A 48 16.89 -1.44 4.66
N ASP A 49 16.23 -0.90 3.65
CA ASP A 49 15.53 -1.64 2.57
C ASP A 49 14.47 -2.68 2.97
N LEU A 50 14.00 -2.70 4.22
CA LEU A 50 12.89 -3.58 4.60
C LEU A 50 11.57 -3.17 3.93
N SER A 51 10.81 -4.19 3.49
CA SER A 51 9.41 -4.02 3.09
C SER A 51 8.56 -3.54 4.27
N ALA A 52 7.38 -2.95 4.01
CA ALA A 52 6.47 -2.59 5.11
C ALA A 52 6.10 -3.80 6.00
N ARG A 53 5.91 -4.97 5.39
CA ARG A 53 5.61 -6.24 6.09
C ARG A 53 6.72 -6.64 7.08
N ASP A 54 7.97 -6.44 6.70
CA ASP A 54 9.13 -6.79 7.55
C ASP A 54 9.46 -5.67 8.53
N ARG A 55 9.27 -4.42 8.12
CA ARG A 55 9.45 -3.22 8.92
C ARG A 55 8.53 -3.20 10.12
N TYR A 56 7.24 -3.51 9.96
CA TYR A 56 6.29 -3.44 11.07
C TYR A 56 6.35 -4.69 11.96
N THR A 57 6.63 -4.49 13.25
CA THR A 57 6.82 -5.58 14.22
C THR A 57 5.72 -5.67 15.28
N GLY A 58 4.69 -4.84 15.18
CA GLY A 58 3.57 -4.81 16.13
C GLY A 58 2.69 -6.07 16.09
N PRO A 59 1.86 -6.30 17.12
CA PRO A 59 1.19 -7.59 17.31
C PRO A 59 0.27 -8.02 16.15
N LEU A 60 -0.39 -7.08 15.47
CA LEU A 60 -1.24 -7.38 14.31
C LEU A 60 -0.42 -7.80 13.09
N TRP A 61 0.73 -7.17 12.86
CA TRP A 61 1.66 -7.54 11.79
C TRP A 61 2.32 -8.90 12.06
N GLN A 62 2.62 -9.21 13.33
CA GLN A 62 3.07 -10.55 13.71
C GLN A 62 1.97 -11.60 13.53
N THR A 63 0.73 -11.27 13.86
CA THR A 63 -0.42 -12.16 13.58
C THR A 63 -0.60 -12.39 12.08
N LEU A 64 -0.48 -11.36 11.24
CA LEU A 64 -0.49 -11.50 9.79
C LEU A 64 0.63 -12.42 9.30
N LYS A 65 1.87 -12.20 9.74
CA LYS A 65 3.02 -13.03 9.34
C LYS A 65 2.88 -14.48 9.77
N ALA A 66 2.25 -14.74 10.92
CA ALA A 66 2.01 -16.10 11.40
C ALA A 66 0.82 -16.80 10.73
N ALA A 67 -0.20 -16.05 10.29
CA ALA A 67 -1.42 -16.61 9.69
C ALA A 67 -1.30 -16.75 8.16
N ASP A 68 -0.60 -15.83 7.51
CA ASP A 68 -0.42 -15.78 6.07
C ASP A 68 1.07 -15.53 5.74
N PRO A 69 1.99 -16.48 6.05
CA PRO A 69 3.43 -16.27 5.93
C PRO A 69 3.86 -15.90 4.50
N ASP A 70 3.26 -16.55 3.51
CA ASP A 70 3.59 -16.38 2.09
C ASP A 70 2.85 -15.21 1.41
N GLY A 71 1.88 -14.59 2.10
CA GLY A 71 1.03 -13.56 1.51
C GLY A 71 0.13 -14.13 0.41
N SER A 72 -0.36 -15.36 0.60
CA SER A 72 -1.20 -16.09 -0.33
C SER A 72 -2.67 -16.04 0.05
N LEU A 73 -3.02 -15.64 1.27
CA LEU A 73 -4.40 -15.57 1.76
C LEU A 73 -5.08 -14.22 1.47
N ALA A 74 -4.33 -13.12 1.45
CA ALA A 74 -4.85 -11.80 1.13
C ALA A 74 -3.80 -10.88 0.52
N HIS A 75 -4.24 -9.95 -0.32
CA HIS A 75 -3.45 -8.78 -0.67
C HIS A 75 -3.46 -7.80 0.50
N VAL A 76 -2.27 -7.39 0.96
CA VAL A 76 -2.15 -6.54 2.14
C VAL A 76 -1.64 -5.16 1.76
N ALA A 77 -2.43 -4.15 2.10
CA ALA A 77 -2.05 -2.75 2.07
C ALA A 77 -1.83 -2.25 3.51
N PHE A 78 -0.81 -1.42 3.71
CA PHE A 78 -0.68 -0.67 4.95
C PHE A 78 -1.37 0.70 4.84
N LEU A 79 -1.87 1.20 5.97
CA LEU A 79 -2.31 2.57 6.11
C LEU A 79 -1.46 3.29 7.17
N SER A 80 -0.82 4.39 6.78
CA SER A 80 0.12 5.13 7.61
C SER A 80 -0.12 6.64 7.52
N ALA A 81 0.15 7.35 8.62
CA ALA A 81 0.05 8.81 8.66
C ALA A 81 1.08 9.50 7.75
N ARG A 82 2.30 8.95 7.68
CA ARG A 82 3.39 9.54 6.88
C ARG A 82 3.28 9.16 5.41
N TYR A 83 3.17 7.86 5.10
CA TYR A 83 3.27 7.33 3.75
C TYR A 83 1.91 7.01 3.11
N GLY A 84 0.80 7.33 3.77
CA GLY A 84 -0.54 7.10 3.25
C GLY A 84 -0.87 5.62 3.13
N PHE A 85 -1.52 5.27 2.02
CA PHE A 85 -1.88 3.91 1.65
C PHE A 85 -0.80 3.31 0.74
N GLY A 86 -0.26 2.15 1.10
CA GLY A 86 0.85 1.52 0.37
C GLY A 86 0.77 0.00 0.36
N HIS A 87 1.45 -0.63 -0.60
CA HIS A 87 1.51 -2.09 -0.70
C HIS A 87 2.45 -2.63 0.40
N SER A 88 2.06 -3.70 1.11
CA SER A 88 2.85 -4.25 2.23
C SER A 88 4.27 -4.73 1.85
N ARG A 89 4.45 -5.18 0.61
CA ARG A 89 5.75 -5.57 0.04
C ARG A 89 6.60 -4.40 -0.47
N ASP A 90 6.10 -3.17 -0.47
CA ASP A 90 6.93 -2.03 -0.90
C ASP A 90 7.98 -1.67 0.16
N PRO A 91 9.18 -1.20 -0.24
CA PRO A 91 10.15 -0.65 0.68
C PRO A 91 9.55 0.45 1.54
N LEU A 92 9.80 0.38 2.85
CA LEU A 92 9.30 1.33 3.82
C LEU A 92 10.46 1.83 4.70
N PRO A 93 10.84 3.12 4.56
CA PRO A 93 11.84 3.73 5.40
C PRO A 93 11.44 3.70 6.88
N HIS A 94 12.43 3.75 7.76
CA HIS A 94 12.18 3.91 9.18
C HIS A 94 11.54 5.27 9.47
N TYR A 95 10.45 5.30 10.23
CA TYR A 95 9.75 6.53 10.58
C TYR A 95 8.93 6.37 11.87
N ASN A 96 8.63 7.50 12.53
CA ASN A 96 7.71 7.53 13.65
C ASN A 96 6.72 8.69 13.49
N THR A 97 5.49 8.38 13.08
CA THR A 97 4.44 9.37 12.87
C THR A 97 3.09 8.77 13.23
N LEU A 98 2.41 9.36 14.20
CA LEU A 98 1.10 8.94 14.67
C LEU A 98 -0.01 9.46 13.75
N LEU A 99 -1.01 8.62 13.46
CA LEU A 99 -2.24 9.07 12.82
C LEU A 99 -3.14 9.77 13.84
N THR A 100 -3.17 11.09 13.79
CA THR A 100 -4.06 11.92 14.63
C THR A 100 -5.40 12.13 13.93
N ALA A 101 -6.44 12.56 14.66
CA ALA A 101 -7.73 12.92 14.07
C ALA A 101 -7.63 14.01 13.00
N LYS A 102 -6.77 15.02 13.21
CA LYS A 102 -6.50 16.08 12.22
C LYS A 102 -5.85 15.54 10.96
N THR A 103 -4.85 14.66 11.12
CA THR A 103 -4.20 14.02 9.97
C THR A 103 -5.19 13.11 9.25
N ALA A 104 -5.99 12.32 9.96
CA ALA A 104 -7.03 11.47 9.38
C ALA A 104 -8.05 12.27 8.56
N GLU A 105 -8.51 13.41 9.08
CA GLU A 105 -9.38 14.34 8.35
C GLU A 105 -8.73 14.81 7.04
N THR A 106 -7.45 15.19 7.10
CA THR A 106 -6.69 15.59 5.90
C THR A 106 -6.58 14.46 4.89
N MET A 107 -6.37 13.22 5.36
CA MET A 107 -6.29 12.04 4.48
C MET A 107 -7.63 11.79 3.78
N ILE A 108 -8.73 11.85 4.52
CA ILE A 108 -10.10 11.68 4.00
C ILE A 108 -10.40 12.75 2.94
N GLN A 109 -10.14 14.03 3.24
CA GLN A 109 -10.39 15.13 2.31
C GLN A 109 -9.60 15.02 1.01
N ARG A 110 -8.41 14.41 1.04
CA ARG A 110 -7.58 14.19 -0.15
C ARG A 110 -8.00 12.96 -0.95
N GLY A 111 -8.76 12.04 -0.34
CA GLY A 111 -9.24 10.81 -0.97
C GLY A 111 -8.13 9.99 -1.64
N LEU A 112 -8.50 9.27 -2.71
CA LEU A 112 -7.57 8.41 -3.44
C LEU A 112 -6.48 9.16 -4.23
N ALA A 113 -6.68 10.45 -4.51
CA ALA A 113 -5.73 11.28 -5.25
C ALA A 113 -4.63 11.91 -4.36
N GLY A 114 -4.75 11.80 -3.03
CA GLY A 114 -3.78 12.36 -2.10
C GLY A 114 -2.36 11.79 -2.28
N TYR A 115 -1.38 12.68 -2.45
CA TYR A 115 0.03 12.30 -2.54
C TYR A 115 0.67 12.09 -1.16
N TYR A 116 1.47 11.03 -1.08
CA TYR A 116 2.25 10.68 0.10
C TYR A 116 3.69 10.28 -0.29
N PRO A 117 4.68 10.48 0.60
CA PRO A 117 4.52 11.01 1.95
C PRO A 117 4.07 12.47 2.00
N ASN A 118 3.23 12.78 3.00
CA ASN A 118 2.76 14.14 3.19
C ASN A 118 3.87 14.92 3.92
N TYR A 119 4.72 15.58 3.16
CA TYR A 119 5.70 16.48 3.73
C TYR A 119 5.02 17.72 4.29
N ASP A 120 5.44 18.17 5.46
CA ASP A 120 5.10 19.50 5.92
C ASP A 120 5.57 20.50 4.86
N LEU A 121 4.63 21.18 4.21
CA LEU A 121 4.90 22.05 3.07
C LEU A 121 5.52 23.39 3.48
N THR A 122 6.21 23.46 4.62
CA THR A 122 7.04 24.61 5.03
C THR A 122 8.21 24.88 4.07
N PHE A 123 8.34 24.12 2.98
CA PHE A 123 9.20 24.47 1.87
C PHE A 123 8.78 25.82 1.28
N ARG A 124 9.60 26.84 1.54
CA ARG A 124 9.34 28.23 1.14
C ARG A 124 9.30 28.45 -0.39
N THR A 125 9.75 27.48 -1.20
CA THR A 125 9.78 27.60 -2.68
C THR A 125 9.47 26.28 -3.38
N GLN A 126 8.89 26.38 -4.60
CA GLN A 126 8.57 25.22 -5.46
C GLN A 126 9.80 24.36 -5.78
N GLY A 127 10.97 24.97 -6.07
CA GLY A 127 12.20 24.24 -6.32
C GLY A 127 12.77 23.48 -5.11
N ALA A 128 12.47 23.91 -3.87
CA ALA A 128 12.83 23.14 -2.67
C ALA A 128 11.93 21.90 -2.52
N ARG A 129 10.65 22.03 -2.87
CA ARG A 129 9.71 20.89 -2.95
C ARG A 129 10.18 19.91 -4.01
N ASP A 130 10.44 20.36 -5.23
CA ASP A 130 10.79 19.48 -6.35
C ASP A 130 12.11 18.73 -6.11
N ARG A 131 13.13 19.37 -5.52
CA ARG A 131 14.39 18.69 -5.13
C ARG A 131 14.19 17.68 -4.00
N HIS A 132 13.31 17.96 -3.05
CA HIS A 132 12.97 17.00 -2.00
C HIS A 132 12.20 15.80 -2.55
N LEU A 133 11.28 16.05 -3.49
CA LEU A 133 10.56 15.02 -4.23
C LEU A 133 11.50 14.17 -5.11
N ALA A 134 12.59 14.76 -5.61
CA ALA A 134 13.63 14.05 -6.34
C ALA A 134 14.56 13.23 -5.41
N SER A 135 14.57 13.50 -4.09
CA SER A 135 15.40 12.77 -3.13
C SER A 135 14.73 11.47 -2.68
N ARG A 136 15.03 10.37 -3.38
CA ARG A 136 14.82 8.94 -3.00
C ARG A 136 13.39 8.44 -2.71
N GLU A 137 12.44 9.25 -2.26
CA GLU A 137 11.07 8.84 -1.94
C GLU A 137 10.11 9.18 -3.09
N ARG A 138 9.66 8.16 -3.85
CA ARG A 138 8.66 8.35 -4.91
C ARG A 138 7.30 8.68 -4.29
N LEU A 139 6.68 9.77 -4.75
CA LEU A 139 5.30 10.08 -4.41
C LEU A 139 4.37 8.96 -4.88
N ARG A 140 3.39 8.62 -4.04
CA ARG A 140 2.33 7.68 -4.36
C ARG A 140 0.97 8.23 -3.94
N THR A 141 -0.06 7.82 -4.67
CA THR A 141 -1.45 8.04 -4.33
C THR A 141 -2.10 6.72 -3.95
N ALA A 142 -3.15 6.77 -3.11
CA ALA A 142 -3.87 5.55 -2.75
C ALA A 142 -4.51 4.90 -3.99
N GLY A 143 -5.00 5.71 -4.94
CA GLY A 143 -5.52 5.26 -6.23
C GLY A 143 -4.49 4.50 -7.07
N GLY A 144 -3.25 4.98 -7.13
CA GLY A 144 -2.18 4.28 -7.85
C GLY A 144 -1.82 2.93 -7.22
N VAL A 145 -1.82 2.86 -5.89
CA VAL A 145 -1.52 1.64 -5.14
C VAL A 145 -2.66 0.62 -5.27
N ILE A 146 -3.93 1.02 -5.12
CA ILE A 146 -5.05 0.08 -5.28
C ILE A 146 -5.16 -0.44 -6.71
N ALA A 147 -4.93 0.41 -7.72
CA ALA A 147 -4.90 -0.03 -9.11
C ALA A 147 -3.81 -1.09 -9.35
N ARG A 148 -2.65 -0.97 -8.69
CA ARG A 148 -1.61 -2.00 -8.72
C ARG A 148 -2.07 -3.30 -8.06
N LEU A 149 -2.63 -3.21 -6.85
CA LEU A 149 -3.13 -4.36 -6.09
C LEU A 149 -4.21 -5.13 -6.87
N VAL A 150 -5.14 -4.42 -7.53
CA VAL A 150 -6.18 -5.05 -8.37
C VAL A 150 -5.58 -5.74 -9.60
N ARG A 151 -4.55 -5.15 -10.24
CA ARG A 151 -3.85 -5.84 -11.34
C ARG A 151 -3.15 -7.11 -10.88
N GLU A 152 -2.56 -7.10 -9.68
CA GLU A 152 -1.93 -8.30 -9.10
C GLU A 152 -2.98 -9.35 -8.71
N ALA A 153 -4.15 -8.94 -8.24
CA ALA A 153 -5.29 -9.81 -7.94
C ALA A 153 -5.99 -10.37 -9.19
N GLY A 154 -5.85 -9.70 -10.34
CA GLY A 154 -6.47 -10.05 -11.62
C GLY A 154 -7.92 -9.60 -11.78
N ARG A 155 -8.58 -9.13 -10.72
CA ARG A 155 -9.96 -8.59 -10.72
C ARG A 155 -10.21 -7.75 -9.46
N ALA A 156 -11.38 -7.12 -9.38
CA ALA A 156 -11.80 -6.36 -8.21
C ALA A 156 -11.81 -7.23 -6.94
N PHE A 157 -11.56 -6.61 -5.78
CA PHE A 157 -11.60 -7.30 -4.50
C PHE A 157 -13.03 -7.66 -4.10
N GLU A 158 -13.22 -8.87 -3.58
CA GLU A 158 -14.53 -9.46 -3.28
C GLU A 158 -14.76 -9.69 -1.77
N ASP A 159 -13.77 -9.38 -0.94
CA ASP A 159 -13.83 -9.40 0.53
C ASP A 159 -12.75 -8.46 1.08
N VAL A 160 -13.15 -7.56 1.98
CA VAL A 160 -12.28 -6.48 2.47
C VAL A 160 -12.30 -6.44 3.99
N ALA A 161 -11.13 -6.33 4.60
CA ALA A 161 -11.00 -6.05 6.03
C ALA A 161 -10.17 -4.79 6.29
N ILE A 162 -10.59 -4.03 7.29
CA ILE A 162 -9.79 -2.94 7.86
C ILE A 162 -9.43 -3.33 9.28
N CYS A 163 -8.14 -3.35 9.60
CA CYS A 163 -7.64 -3.74 10.91
C CYS A 163 -6.76 -2.65 11.51
N GLY A 164 -7.21 -2.04 12.60
CA GLY A 164 -6.52 -0.90 13.20
C GLY A 164 -7.34 -0.16 14.24
N GLY A 165 -6.73 0.88 14.83
CA GLY A 165 -7.42 1.77 15.75
C GLY A 165 -8.40 2.72 15.05
N LYS A 166 -9.20 3.44 15.84
CA LYS A 166 -10.32 4.29 15.38
C LYS A 166 -10.01 5.19 14.18
N GLU A 167 -8.88 5.90 14.18
CA GLU A 167 -8.55 6.85 13.11
C GLU A 167 -8.19 6.12 11.81
N TYR A 168 -7.55 4.95 11.91
CA TYR A 168 -7.26 4.12 10.74
C TYR A 168 -8.52 3.52 10.15
N VAL A 169 -9.46 3.09 11.00
CA VAL A 169 -10.78 2.63 10.54
C VAL A 169 -11.49 3.73 9.79
N ARG A 170 -11.53 4.95 10.35
CA ARG A 170 -12.20 6.10 9.74
C ARG A 170 -11.65 6.42 8.34
N VAL A 171 -10.34 6.50 8.20
CA VAL A 171 -9.69 6.74 6.89
C VAL A 171 -9.89 5.54 5.95
N GLY A 172 -9.72 4.32 6.46
CA GLY A 172 -9.90 3.09 5.69
C GLY A 172 -11.31 2.95 5.12
N GLN A 173 -12.34 3.30 5.89
CA GLN A 173 -13.73 3.26 5.43
C GLN A 173 -13.98 4.27 4.31
N SER A 174 -13.45 5.50 4.43
CA SER A 174 -13.54 6.50 3.37
C SER A 174 -12.87 6.01 2.08
N TYR A 175 -11.67 5.43 2.20
CA TYR A 175 -10.95 4.90 1.05
C TYR A 175 -11.67 3.70 0.43
N VAL A 176 -12.22 2.79 1.23
CA VAL A 176 -13.01 1.66 0.71
C VAL A 176 -14.24 2.15 -0.04
N ALA A 177 -14.95 3.17 0.47
CA ALA A 177 -16.09 3.74 -0.24
C ALA A 177 -15.69 4.28 -1.63
N GLU A 178 -14.67 5.13 -1.72
CA GLU A 178 -14.17 5.63 -3.00
C GLU A 178 -13.66 4.49 -3.90
N MET A 179 -12.95 3.50 -3.35
CA MET A 179 -12.44 2.35 -4.11
C MET A 179 -13.57 1.50 -4.70
N THR A 180 -14.70 1.37 -3.99
CA THR A 180 -15.90 0.71 -4.49
C THR A 180 -16.56 1.50 -5.61
N ASP A 181 -16.70 2.82 -5.45
CA ASP A 181 -17.27 3.71 -6.48
C ASP A 181 -16.45 3.67 -7.80
N HIS A 182 -15.14 3.48 -7.69
CA HIS A 182 -14.23 3.34 -8.84
C HIS A 182 -14.07 1.89 -9.34
N GLY A 183 -14.77 0.91 -8.77
CA GLY A 183 -14.76 -0.49 -9.22
C GLY A 183 -13.50 -1.30 -8.86
N PHE A 184 -12.65 -0.79 -7.97
CA PHE A 184 -11.50 -1.55 -7.45
C PHE A 184 -11.94 -2.62 -6.43
N ILE A 185 -13.05 -2.37 -5.75
CA ILE A 185 -13.72 -3.27 -4.82
C ILE A 185 -15.11 -3.55 -5.38
N ALA A 186 -15.56 -4.80 -5.38
CA ALA A 186 -16.90 -5.15 -5.84
C ALA A 186 -17.97 -4.50 -4.95
N ALA A 187 -19.06 -3.99 -5.52
CA ALA A 187 -20.13 -3.33 -4.78
C ALA A 187 -20.79 -4.22 -3.70
N THR A 188 -20.72 -5.53 -3.87
CA THR A 188 -21.24 -6.53 -2.92
C THR A 188 -20.18 -7.08 -1.97
N ALA A 189 -18.93 -6.59 -2.03
CA ALA A 189 -17.86 -7.08 -1.17
C ALA A 189 -18.18 -6.76 0.30
N PRO A 190 -18.17 -7.76 1.20
CA PRO A 190 -18.32 -7.51 2.63
C PRO A 190 -17.13 -6.68 3.14
N LEU A 191 -17.42 -5.76 4.05
CA LEU A 191 -16.43 -4.96 4.75
C LEU A 191 -16.38 -5.37 6.23
N THR A 192 -15.30 -6.04 6.63
CA THR A 192 -15.05 -6.44 8.01
C THR A 192 -14.21 -5.39 8.74
N ILE A 193 -14.74 -4.82 9.83
CA ILE A 193 -13.99 -3.90 10.69
C ILE A 193 -13.41 -4.65 11.89
N ILE A 194 -12.09 -4.61 12.03
CA ILE A 194 -11.34 -5.21 13.13
C ILE A 194 -10.72 -4.09 13.96
N ASN A 195 -11.47 -3.61 14.94
CA ASN A 195 -11.08 -2.54 15.87
C ASN A 195 -11.65 -2.86 17.26
N ASP A 196 -10.77 -3.26 18.17
CA ASP A 196 -11.11 -3.80 19.48
C ASP A 196 -9.86 -3.74 20.40
N GLN A 197 -9.91 -4.36 21.57
CA GLN A 197 -8.70 -4.66 22.33
C GLN A 197 -7.79 -5.61 21.54
N ILE A 198 -6.47 -5.44 21.71
CA ILE A 198 -5.47 -6.09 20.86
C ILE A 198 -5.60 -7.62 20.79
N GLY A 199 -5.99 -8.29 21.88
CA GLY A 199 -6.22 -9.73 21.90
C GLY A 199 -7.36 -10.16 20.95
N TYR A 200 -8.50 -9.48 21.04
CA TYR A 200 -9.65 -9.74 20.15
C TYR A 200 -9.35 -9.36 18.70
N MET A 201 -8.64 -8.25 18.46
CA MET A 201 -8.22 -7.88 17.10
C MET A 201 -7.34 -8.97 16.47
N ARG A 202 -6.38 -9.53 17.21
CA ARG A 202 -5.52 -10.62 16.71
C ARG A 202 -6.33 -11.88 16.38
N ALA A 203 -7.27 -12.25 17.25
CA ALA A 203 -8.15 -13.40 17.00
C ALA A 203 -9.05 -13.18 15.79
N LYS A 204 -9.69 -12.01 15.67
CA LYS A 204 -10.52 -11.61 14.52
C LYS A 204 -9.72 -11.56 13.22
N LEU A 205 -8.51 -11.01 13.24
CA LEU A 205 -7.63 -10.94 12.06
C LEU A 205 -7.23 -12.34 11.58
N ARG A 206 -6.80 -13.22 12.51
CA ARG A 206 -6.46 -14.60 12.16
C ARG A 206 -7.65 -15.33 11.57
N ARG A 207 -8.82 -15.21 12.20
CA ARG A 207 -10.07 -15.78 11.72
C ARG A 207 -10.42 -15.29 10.34
N TRP A 208 -10.43 -13.98 10.10
CA TRP A 208 -10.70 -13.44 8.78
C TRP A 208 -9.72 -14.01 7.76
N LEU A 209 -8.40 -14.03 8.02
CA LEU A 209 -7.43 -14.60 7.08
C LEU A 209 -7.62 -16.09 6.79
N CYS A 210 -7.88 -16.91 7.81
CA CYS A 210 -7.88 -18.37 7.69
C CYS A 210 -9.25 -18.99 7.35
N GLU A 211 -10.34 -18.26 7.58
CA GLU A 211 -11.71 -18.71 7.26
C GLU A 211 -12.18 -18.03 5.94
N PRO A 212 -12.79 -18.80 5.02
CA PRO A 212 -13.20 -18.32 3.68
C PRO A 212 -14.51 -17.53 3.63
#